data_AF-A0A6I3LED8-F1
#
_entry.id   AF-A0A6I3LED8-F1
#
_cell.length_a   1.000
_cell.length_b   1.000
_cell.length_c   1.000
_cell.angle_alpha   90.00
_cell.angle_beta   90.00
_cell.angle_gamma   90.00
#
_symmetry.space_group_name_H-M   'P 1'
#
loop_
_entity.id
_entity.type
_entity.pdbx_description
1 polymer ?
#
loop_
_entity_poly.entity_id
_entity_poly.type
_entity_poly.pdbx_seq_one_letter_code
_entity_poly.pdbx_strand_id
1 'polypeptide(L)'
;LFEHDHTSSLEHIKQEYPSFGTTDYRQPAHMITDKIGSTITNFQYKDYKLLKGKPALDNLPAVYTEQSEEADTLEITLTDEVLRATLVLS
;
A
#
# COMPACT_ATOMS: atom_id res chain seq x y z
N LEU A 1 11.39 9.42 -6.34
CA LEU A 1 12.61 10.16 -5.91
C LEU A 1 12.97 11.09 -7.06
N PHE A 2 13.28 12.35 -6.76
CA PHE A 2 13.61 13.32 -7.80
C PHE A 2 15.02 13.05 -8.33
N GLU A 3 15.20 13.10 -9.65
CA GLU A 3 16.55 13.01 -10.23
C GLU A 3 17.44 14.11 -9.63
N HIS A 4 18.67 13.74 -9.25
CA HIS A 4 19.67 14.60 -8.59
C HIS A 4 19.41 14.99 -7.12
N ASP A 5 18.42 14.40 -6.45
CA ASP A 5 18.27 14.54 -5.00
C ASP A 5 19.03 13.43 -4.26
N HIS A 6 20.15 13.80 -3.63
CA HIS A 6 20.97 12.89 -2.82
C HIS A 6 20.64 12.94 -1.32
N THR A 7 19.63 13.73 -0.93
CA THR A 7 19.27 13.94 0.47
C THR A 7 17.99 13.23 0.87
N SER A 8 17.15 12.83 -0.09
CA SER A 8 15.96 12.02 0.19
C SER A 8 16.25 10.52 0.17
N SER A 9 15.80 9.85 1.23
CA SER A 9 15.76 8.38 1.36
C SER A 9 14.41 7.99 1.92
N LEU A 10 13.83 6.90 1.42
CA LEU A 10 12.57 6.36 1.93
C LEU A 10 12.68 5.92 3.41
N GLU A 11 13.89 5.59 3.87
CA GLU A 11 14.17 5.28 5.28
C GLU A 11 13.82 6.46 6.22
N HIS A 12 14.08 7.69 5.79
CA HIS A 12 13.82 8.90 6.58
C HIS A 12 12.37 9.38 6.47
N ILE A 13 11.57 8.79 5.59
CA ILE A 13 10.16 9.13 5.37
C ILE A 13 9.30 8.18 6.20
N LYS A 14 8.32 8.74 6.91
CA LYS A 14 7.27 7.97 7.58
C LYS A 14 6.27 7.52 6.51
N GLN A 15 6.36 6.26 6.13
CA GLN A 15 5.52 5.66 5.11
C GLN A 15 4.41 4.85 5.77
N GLU A 16 3.22 4.86 5.18
CA GLU A 16 2.07 4.06 5.65
C GLU A 16 2.24 2.56 5.34
N TYR A 17 2.90 2.24 4.22
CA TYR A 17 3.07 0.84 3.78
C TYR A 17 4.45 0.61 3.11
N PRO A 18 5.54 0.58 3.89
CA PRO A 18 6.91 0.55 3.36
C PRO A 18 7.29 -0.81 2.74
N SER A 19 8.05 -0.77 1.64
CA SER A 19 8.74 -1.92 1.04
C SER A 19 10.25 -1.89 1.33
N PHE A 20 10.88 -3.06 1.38
CA PHE A 20 12.32 -3.19 1.57
C PHE A 20 13.08 -3.08 0.24
N GLY A 21 14.27 -2.48 0.26
CA GLY A 21 15.20 -2.48 -0.87
C GLY A 21 15.04 -1.33 -1.86
N THR A 22 14.12 -0.39 -1.59
CA THR A 22 13.92 0.86 -2.34
C THR A 22 14.46 2.07 -1.57
N THR A 23 15.67 1.98 -1.01
CA THR A 23 16.30 2.93 -0.06
C THR A 23 15.76 2.91 1.36
N ASP A 24 14.72 2.12 1.64
CA ASP A 24 14.27 1.81 3.00
C ASP A 24 14.85 0.46 3.47
N TYR A 25 15.59 0.49 4.58
CA TYR A 25 16.23 -0.68 5.18
C TYR A 25 15.52 -1.19 6.45
N ARG A 26 14.41 -0.56 6.83
CA ARG A 26 13.59 -0.99 7.98
C ARG A 26 12.82 -2.27 7.66
N GLN A 27 12.14 -2.83 8.66
CA GLN A 27 11.25 -3.98 8.43
C GLN A 27 10.09 -3.58 7.52
N PRO A 28 9.87 -4.27 6.39
CA PRO A 28 8.82 -3.91 5.44
C PRO A 28 7.44 -4.37 5.91
N ALA A 29 6.39 -3.74 5.41
CA ALA A 29 5.00 -4.16 5.63
C ALA A 29 4.63 -5.40 4.79
N HIS A 30 5.28 -5.59 3.64
CA HIS A 30 5.07 -6.74 2.76
C HIS A 30 6.37 -7.20 2.11
N MET A 31 6.35 -8.43 1.60
CA MET A 31 7.42 -8.97 0.76
C MET A 31 6.80 -9.89 -0.29
N ILE A 32 7.07 -9.61 -1.56
CA ILE A 32 6.57 -10.38 -2.70
C ILE A 32 7.77 -10.85 -3.50
N THR A 33 7.85 -12.14 -3.79
CA THR A 33 8.91 -12.70 -4.63
C THR A 33 8.37 -12.95 -6.04
N ASP A 34 9.03 -12.39 -7.04
CA ASP A 34 8.66 -12.61 -8.44
C ASP A 34 9.22 -13.95 -8.98
N LYS A 35 8.97 -14.22 -10.27
CA LYS A 35 9.39 -15.46 -10.92
C LYS A 35 10.90 -15.61 -11.09
N ILE A 36 11.65 -14.50 -11.03
CA ILE A 36 13.11 -14.49 -11.15
C ILE A 36 13.80 -14.43 -9.78
N GLY A 37 13.03 -14.46 -8.69
CA GLY A 37 13.53 -14.44 -7.32
C GLY A 37 13.78 -13.03 -6.75
N SER A 38 13.41 -11.98 -7.47
CA SER A 38 13.49 -10.61 -6.97
C SER A 38 12.42 -10.38 -5.90
N THR A 39 12.78 -9.66 -4.84
CA THR A 39 11.86 -9.22 -3.78
C THR A 39 11.58 -7.72 -3.81
N ILE A 40 12.10 -7.01 -4.81
CA ILE A 40 11.92 -5.57 -4.95
C ILE A 40 10.51 -5.29 -5.49
N THR A 41 9.78 -4.46 -4.76
CA THR A 41 8.48 -3.92 -5.19
C THR A 41 8.54 -2.40 -5.20
N ASN A 42 7.86 -1.76 -6.13
CA ASN A 42 7.73 -0.31 -6.23
C ASN A 42 6.27 0.08 -6.47
N PHE A 43 5.44 -0.07 -5.43
CA PHE A 43 4.04 0.34 -5.46
C PHE A 43 3.94 1.86 -5.48
N GLN A 44 3.32 2.40 -6.52
CA GLN A 44 3.08 3.83 -6.69
C GLN A 44 1.60 4.12 -6.61
N TYR A 45 1.27 5.30 -6.06
CA TYR A 45 -0.11 5.77 -6.00
C TYR A 45 -0.74 5.80 -7.39
N LYS A 46 -1.95 5.24 -7.49
CA LYS A 46 -2.74 5.21 -8.71
C LYS A 46 -4.03 6.03 -8.55
N ASP A 47 -4.81 5.74 -7.52
CA ASP A 47 -6.13 6.33 -7.33
C ASP A 47 -6.62 6.17 -5.88
N TYR A 48 -7.74 6.81 -5.55
CA TYR A 48 -8.47 6.59 -4.30
C TYR A 48 -9.98 6.53 -4.54
N LYS A 49 -10.70 5.89 -3.62
CA LYS A 49 -12.16 5.96 -3.56
C LYS A 49 -12.65 6.12 -2.12
N LEU A 50 -13.77 6.83 -1.97
CA LEU A 50 -14.48 6.97 -0.70
C LEU A 50 -15.75 6.14 -0.74
N LEU A 51 -15.96 5.34 0.29
CA LEU A 51 -17.12 4.48 0.48
C LEU A 51 -17.84 4.87 1.77
N LYS A 52 -19.17 4.78 1.76
CA LYS A 52 -19.98 4.88 2.98
C LYS A 52 -19.97 3.54 3.73
N GLY A 53 -19.92 3.61 5.05
CA GLY A 53 -19.82 2.48 5.97
C GLY A 53 -18.45 1.81 5.94
N LYS A 54 -18.40 0.57 6.46
CA LYS A 54 -17.22 -0.30 6.43
C LYS A 54 -17.53 -1.57 5.61
N PRO A 55 -16.90 -1.78 4.44
CA PRO A 55 -17.05 -3.02 3.69
C PRO A 55 -16.64 -4.25 4.51
N ALA A 56 -17.45 -5.30 4.42
CA ALA A 56 -17.14 -6.60 5.01
C ALA A 56 -15.95 -7.25 4.28
N LEU A 57 -15.14 -8.00 5.02
CA LEU A 57 -14.07 -8.79 4.46
C LEU A 57 -14.58 -10.19 4.16
N ASP A 58 -14.41 -10.66 2.93
CA ASP A 58 -14.91 -11.96 2.51
C ASP A 58 -14.26 -13.08 3.34
N ASN A 59 -15.11 -13.88 3.99
CA ASN A 59 -14.72 -14.99 4.87
C ASN A 59 -13.84 -14.61 6.09
N LEU A 60 -13.79 -13.34 6.48
CA LEU A 60 -13.00 -12.87 7.63
C LEU A 60 -13.84 -12.03 8.61
N PRO A 61 -13.64 -12.19 9.94
CA PRO A 61 -14.26 -11.29 10.91
C PRO A 61 -13.65 -9.89 10.79
N ALA A 62 -14.50 -8.87 10.83
CA ALA A 62 -14.11 -7.48 10.77
C ALA A 62 -15.03 -6.61 11.64
N VAL A 63 -14.54 -5.43 12.01
CA VAL A 63 -15.42 -4.37 12.52
C VAL A 63 -16.44 -3.98 11.45
N TYR A 64 -17.64 -3.62 11.86
CA TYR A 64 -18.77 -3.34 10.98
C TYR A 64 -19.53 -2.10 11.43
N THR A 65 -20.40 -1.60 10.55
CA THR A 65 -21.36 -0.53 10.83
C THR A 65 -22.77 -1.12 10.75
N GLU A 66 -23.70 -0.67 11.59
CA GLU A 66 -25.11 -1.07 11.48
C GLU A 66 -25.80 -0.30 10.35
N GLN A 67 -25.44 0.97 10.16
CA GLN A 67 -25.89 1.86 9.08
C GLN A 67 -24.71 2.48 8.34
N SER A 68 -24.88 2.78 7.04
CA SER A 68 -23.81 3.28 6.17
C SER A 68 -23.26 4.66 6.56
N GLU A 69 -24.01 5.42 7.35
CA GLU A 69 -23.69 6.79 7.74
C GLU A 69 -22.76 6.86 8.96
N GLU A 70 -22.54 5.74 9.65
CA GLU A 70 -21.74 5.67 10.88
C GLU A 70 -20.24 5.84 10.64
N ALA A 71 -19.77 5.49 9.44
CA ALA A 71 -18.38 5.59 9.06
C ALA A 71 -18.22 5.86 7.57
N ASP A 72 -17.03 6.31 7.20
CA ASP A 72 -16.55 6.35 5.82
C ASP A 72 -15.28 5.50 5.73
N THR A 73 -15.12 4.76 4.64
CA THR A 73 -13.89 4.00 4.32
C THR A 73 -13.18 4.65 3.15
N LEU A 74 -11.90 4.98 3.34
CA LEU A 74 -11.01 5.43 2.27
C LEU A 74 -10.22 4.23 1.77
N GLU A 75 -10.33 3.92 0.49
CA GLU A 75 -9.46 2.96 -0.17
C GLU A 75 -8.44 3.68 -1.06
N ILE A 76 -7.15 3.40 -0.83
CA ILE A 76 -6.04 3.92 -1.64
C ILE A 76 -5.50 2.78 -2.49
N THR A 77 -5.48 2.98 -3.81
CA THR A 77 -4.97 2.01 -4.78
C THR A 77 -3.54 2.36 -5.15
N LEU A 78 -2.62 1.42 -4.93
CA LEU A 78 -1.24 1.49 -5.40
C LEU A 78 -1.00 0.40 -6.45
N THR A 79 -0.14 0.67 -7.43
CA THR A 79 0.23 -0.31 -8.45
C THR A 79 1.73 -0.40 -8.65
N ASP A 80 2.21 -1.61 -8.86
CA ASP A 80 3.55 -1.90 -9.36
C ASP A 80 3.42 -2.40 -10.81
N GLU A 81 3.90 -1.61 -11.77
CA GLU A 81 3.78 -1.92 -13.20
C GLU A 81 4.67 -3.10 -13.64
N VAL A 82 5.81 -3.30 -12.96
CA VAL A 82 6.76 -4.38 -13.28
C VAL A 82 6.20 -5.71 -12.81
N LEU A 83 5.72 -5.76 -11.57
CA LEU A 83 5.07 -6.95 -11.00
C LEU A 83 3.65 -7.15 -11.53
N ARG A 84 3.05 -6.13 -12.15
CA ARG A 84 1.63 -6.07 -12.54
C ARG A 84 0.72 -6.41 -11.36
N ALA A 85 1.07 -5.89 -10.18
CA ALA A 85 0.35 -6.09 -8.94
C ALA A 85 -0.40 -4.82 -8.55
N THR A 86 -1.58 -5.00 -7.95
CA THR A 86 -2.38 -3.92 -7.36
C THR A 86 -2.50 -4.17 -5.86
N LEU A 87 -2.22 -3.14 -5.07
CA LEU A 87 -2.38 -3.13 -3.62
C LEU A 87 -3.48 -2.11 -3.28
N VAL A 88 -4.40 -2.50 -2.40
CA VAL A 88 -5.44 -1.62 -1.87
C VAL A 88 -5.28 -1.50 -0.37
N LEU A 89 -5.08 -0.28 0.11
CA LEU A 89 -5.06 0.05 1.54
C LEU A 89 -6.46 0.55 1.93
N SER A 90 -7.06 -0.02 2.98
CA SER A 90 -8.45 0.19 3.43
C SER A 90 -8.53 0.32 4.95
#